data_AF-A0A4Q3SLK1-F1
#
_entry.id   AF-A0A4Q3SLK1-F1
#
_cell.length_a   1.000
_cell.length_b   1.000
_cell.length_c   1.000
_cell.angle_alpha   90.00
_cell.angle_beta   90.00
_cell.angle_gamma   90.00
#
_symmetry.space_group_name_H-M   'P 1'
#
loop_
_entity.id
_entity.type
_entity.pdbx_description
1 polymer ?
#
loop_
_entity_poly.entity_id
_entity_poly.type
_entity_poly.pdbx_seq_one_letter_code
_entity_poly.pdbx_strand_id
1 'polypeptide(L)'
;MNVSTSKENILKKIRKALSQSTPVPFPRSEGNETVFHPELQEKEIEFAEQFTRLQGKFVYCINQQEFAFQLASLARKMDWQKIYCLETGLISAVKEQLEGRLVNSDLADCDVSITGCECLVARTGSIVMSAAQKSGRTTSVYAPIHICVAYASQLVYDVKDALQFVK
;
A
#
# COMPACT_ATOMS: atom_id res chain seq x y z
N MET A 1 31.67 -35.51 -31.73
CA MET A 1 30.58 -34.56 -32.05
C MET A 1 31.17 -33.38 -32.79
N ASN A 2 30.86 -33.21 -34.08
CA ASN A 2 31.32 -32.05 -34.86
C ASN A 2 30.60 -30.80 -34.36
N VAL A 3 31.32 -29.94 -33.67
CA VAL A 3 30.83 -28.62 -33.26
C VAL A 3 30.72 -27.77 -34.53
N SER A 4 29.55 -27.21 -34.83
CA SER A 4 29.41 -26.33 -35.99
C SER A 4 30.24 -25.05 -35.80
N THR A 5 30.80 -24.53 -36.88
CA THR A 5 31.59 -23.28 -36.90
C THR A 5 30.85 -22.11 -36.23
N SER A 6 29.52 -22.06 -36.38
CA SER A 6 28.67 -21.06 -35.71
C SER A 6 28.67 -21.22 -34.18
N LYS A 7 28.52 -22.45 -33.68
CA LYS A 7 28.56 -22.74 -32.23
C LYS A 7 29.93 -22.40 -31.64
N GLU A 8 30.99 -22.70 -32.36
CA GLU A 8 32.36 -22.42 -31.93
C GLU A 8 32.64 -20.91 -31.87
N ASN A 9 32.18 -20.15 -32.88
CA ASN A 9 32.27 -18.69 -32.90
C ASN A 9 31.50 -18.04 -31.75
N ILE A 10 30.30 -18.53 -31.43
CA ILE A 10 29.50 -18.03 -30.30
C ILE A 10 30.23 -18.30 -28.98
N LEU A 11 30.69 -19.54 -28.76
CA LEU A 11 31.41 -19.91 -27.54
C LEU A 11 32.72 -19.12 -27.37
N LYS A 12 33.41 -18.82 -28.48
CA LYS A 12 34.62 -17.97 -28.47
C LYS A 12 34.30 -16.53 -28.07
N LYS A 13 33.19 -15.95 -28.55
CA LYS A 13 32.73 -14.61 -28.14
C LYS A 13 32.33 -14.57 -26.65
N ILE A 14 31.60 -15.59 -26.17
CA ILE A 14 31.21 -15.69 -24.76
C ILE A 14 32.44 -15.79 -23.86
N ARG A 15 33.41 -16.67 -24.18
CA ARG A 15 34.66 -16.76 -23.41
C ARG A 15 35.43 -15.46 -23.42
N LYS A 16 35.52 -14.78 -24.57
CA LYS A 16 36.22 -13.49 -24.68
C LYS A 16 35.56 -12.44 -23.77
N ALA A 17 34.23 -12.33 -23.80
CA ALA A 17 33.46 -11.41 -22.97
C ALA A 17 33.57 -11.73 -21.46
N LEU A 18 33.64 -13.00 -21.08
CA LEU A 18 33.84 -13.41 -19.69
C LEU A 18 35.29 -13.21 -19.21
N SER A 19 36.27 -13.32 -20.10
CA SER A 19 37.70 -13.18 -19.77
C SER A 19 38.18 -11.73 -19.67
N GLN A 20 37.53 -10.81 -20.38
CA GLN A 20 37.80 -9.38 -20.29
C GLN A 20 36.59 -8.70 -19.66
N SER A 21 36.65 -8.47 -18.35
CA SER A 21 35.67 -7.64 -17.66
C SER A 21 35.65 -6.27 -18.33
N THR A 22 34.50 -5.90 -18.87
CA THR A 22 34.32 -4.56 -19.45
C THR A 22 34.32 -3.59 -18.29
N PRO A 23 35.24 -2.61 -18.23
CA PRO A 23 35.23 -1.64 -17.14
C PRO A 23 33.88 -0.91 -17.19
N VAL A 24 33.16 -0.92 -16.07
CA VAL A 24 31.86 -0.25 -15.94
C VAL A 24 32.12 1.23 -16.24
N PRO A 25 31.48 1.83 -17.26
CA PRO A 25 31.81 3.20 -17.70
C PRO A 25 31.64 4.25 -16.59
N PHE A 26 30.79 3.95 -15.61
CA PHE A 26 30.49 4.80 -14.47
C PHE A 26 30.40 3.95 -13.19
N PRO A 27 31.53 3.56 -12.58
CA PRO A 27 31.50 2.71 -11.37
C PRO A 27 30.88 3.42 -10.16
N ARG A 28 30.70 4.75 -10.24
CA ARG A 28 29.99 5.58 -9.25
C ARG A 28 28.55 5.95 -9.66
N SER A 29 28.06 5.58 -10.86
CA SER A 29 26.66 5.84 -11.23
C SER A 29 25.69 4.91 -10.52
N GLU A 30 26.17 3.78 -10.00
CA GLU A 30 25.47 3.03 -8.96
C GLU A 30 25.68 3.73 -7.62
N GLY A 31 25.23 4.98 -7.53
CA GLY A 31 25.11 5.65 -6.25
C GLY A 31 23.99 5.01 -5.47
N ASN A 32 24.26 4.56 -4.24
CA ASN A 32 23.21 4.23 -3.26
C ASN A 32 22.42 5.47 -2.80
N GLU A 33 22.71 6.64 -3.37
CA GLU A 33 22.03 7.89 -3.08
C GLU A 33 20.61 7.86 -3.64
N THR A 34 19.66 8.33 -2.84
CA THR A 34 18.26 8.33 -3.21
C THR A 34 18.04 9.38 -4.31
N VAL A 35 17.49 8.96 -5.45
CA VAL A 35 17.10 9.91 -6.53
C VAL A 35 15.79 10.63 -6.19
N PHE A 36 15.14 10.24 -5.09
CA PHE A 36 13.89 10.83 -4.61
C PHE A 36 14.14 11.99 -3.66
N HIS A 37 13.18 12.92 -3.63
CA HIS A 37 13.22 14.06 -2.71
C HIS A 37 13.26 13.58 -1.25
N PRO A 38 14.10 14.19 -0.40
CA PRO A 38 14.16 13.86 1.02
C PRO A 38 12.85 14.22 1.74
N GLU A 39 12.62 13.62 2.91
CA GLU A 39 11.49 13.93 3.78
C GLU A 39 11.62 15.37 4.30
N LEU A 40 10.70 16.26 3.91
CA LEU A 40 10.74 17.70 4.24
C LEU A 40 9.73 18.10 5.34
N GLN A 41 8.75 17.25 5.60
CA GLN A 41 7.66 17.50 6.55
C GLN A 41 7.20 16.19 7.20
N GLU A 42 6.31 16.30 8.19
CA GLU A 42 5.71 15.14 8.86
C GLU A 42 5.00 14.24 7.84
N LYS A 43 5.20 12.93 7.97
CA LYS A 43 4.70 11.94 7.02
C LYS A 43 3.19 12.01 6.88
N GLU A 44 2.47 12.31 7.95
CA GLU A 44 1.02 12.43 8.01
C GLU A 44 0.53 13.56 7.12
N ILE A 45 1.22 14.71 7.17
CA ILE A 45 0.93 15.88 6.34
C ILE A 45 1.24 15.56 4.87
N GLU A 46 2.42 15.02 4.60
CA GLU A 46 2.82 14.64 3.24
C GLU A 46 1.83 13.64 2.63
N PHE A 47 1.47 12.59 3.38
CA PHE A 47 0.49 11.62 2.93
C PHE A 47 -0.86 12.26 2.66
N ALA A 48 -1.36 13.12 3.56
CA ALA A 48 -2.63 13.79 3.38
C ALA A 48 -2.65 14.63 2.08
N GLU A 49 -1.58 15.37 1.81
CA GLU A 49 -1.44 16.18 0.59
C GLU A 49 -1.40 15.32 -0.68
N GLN A 50 -0.54 14.29 -0.71
CA GLN A 50 -0.40 13.42 -1.87
C GLN A 50 -1.66 12.57 -2.11
N PHE A 51 -2.26 12.03 -1.06
CA PHE A 51 -3.50 11.26 -1.16
C PHE A 51 -4.67 12.13 -1.62
N THR A 52 -4.77 13.37 -1.15
CA THR A 52 -5.77 14.33 -1.61
C THR A 52 -5.57 14.69 -3.08
N ARG A 53 -4.31 14.80 -3.54
CA ARG A 53 -3.99 14.99 -4.97
C ARG A 53 -4.47 13.83 -5.84
N LEU A 54 -4.49 12.61 -5.28
CA LEU A 54 -5.08 11.42 -5.89
C LEU A 54 -6.61 11.33 -5.70
N GLN A 55 -7.27 12.42 -5.30
CA GLN A 55 -8.70 12.51 -5.01
C GLN A 55 -9.16 11.67 -3.81
N GLY A 56 -8.23 11.16 -3.02
CA GLY A 56 -8.50 10.53 -1.74
C GLY A 56 -9.02 11.53 -0.72
N LYS A 57 -9.68 11.02 0.33
CA LYS A 57 -10.12 11.81 1.47
C LYS A 57 -9.39 11.32 2.71
N PHE A 58 -8.68 12.22 3.38
CA PHE A 58 -7.91 11.92 4.58
C PHE A 58 -8.62 12.44 5.83
N VAL A 59 -8.68 11.63 6.88
CA VAL A 59 -9.18 12.01 8.20
C VAL A 59 -8.19 11.52 9.24
N TYR A 60 -7.59 12.45 9.98
CA TYR A 60 -6.74 12.13 11.12
C TYR A 60 -7.58 11.96 12.38
N CYS A 61 -7.31 10.91 13.15
CA CYS A 61 -7.94 10.65 14.44
C CYS A 61 -6.83 10.47 15.48
N ILE A 62 -6.89 11.22 16.58
CA ILE A 62 -5.86 11.21 17.62
C ILE A 62 -5.88 9.92 18.45
N ASN A 63 -7.02 9.24 18.49
CA ASN A 63 -7.22 8.00 19.22
C ASN A 63 -8.38 7.16 18.65
N GLN A 64 -8.53 5.95 19.20
CA GLN A 64 -9.55 5.00 18.77
C GLN A 64 -10.98 5.48 19.05
N GLN A 65 -11.21 6.23 20.13
CA GLN A 65 -12.53 6.75 20.47
C GLN A 65 -12.99 7.80 19.46
N GLU A 66 -12.10 8.73 19.08
CA GLU A 66 -12.37 9.71 18.03
C GLU A 66 -12.61 9.02 16.69
N PHE A 67 -11.76 8.04 16.34
CA PHE A 67 -11.95 7.24 15.12
C PHE A 67 -13.35 6.63 15.04
N ALA A 68 -13.78 5.93 16.10
CA ALA A 68 -15.10 5.30 16.14
C ALA A 68 -16.24 6.33 16.02
N PHE A 69 -16.11 7.48 16.69
CA PHE A 69 -17.08 8.56 16.63
C PHE A 69 -17.17 9.20 15.24
N GLN A 70 -16.03 9.51 14.62
CA GLN A 70 -15.96 10.13 13.28
C GLN A 70 -16.50 9.19 12.22
N LEU A 71 -16.11 7.91 12.26
CA LEU A 71 -16.60 6.91 11.32
C LEU A 71 -18.12 6.71 11.42
N ALA A 72 -18.67 6.64 12.63
CA ALA A 72 -20.10 6.52 12.84
C ALA A 72 -20.88 7.77 12.41
N SER A 73 -20.29 8.94 12.60
CA SER A 73 -20.87 10.20 12.11
C SER A 73 -20.85 10.28 10.59
N LEU A 74 -19.78 9.82 9.95
CA LEU A 74 -19.68 9.70 8.50
C LEU A 74 -20.70 8.70 7.94
N ALA A 75 -20.82 7.52 8.55
CA ALA A 75 -21.78 6.49 8.14
C ALA A 75 -23.23 6.99 8.20
N ARG A 76 -23.60 7.73 9.26
CA ARG A 76 -24.92 8.36 9.37
C ARG A 76 -25.13 9.47 8.33
N LYS A 77 -24.13 10.32 8.12
CA LYS A 77 -24.20 11.43 7.16
C LYS A 77 -24.37 10.94 5.71
N MET A 78 -23.71 9.83 5.38
CA MET A 78 -23.76 9.21 4.05
C MET A 78 -24.90 8.20 3.91
N ASP A 79 -25.64 7.94 5.00
CA ASP A 79 -26.72 6.96 5.08
C ASP A 79 -26.35 5.52 4.66
N TRP A 80 -25.12 5.09 4.97
CA TRP A 80 -24.63 3.74 4.66
C TRP A 80 -25.32 2.69 5.54
N GLN A 81 -26.09 1.80 4.94
CA GLN A 81 -26.80 0.74 5.65
C GLN A 81 -25.94 -0.52 5.82
N LYS A 82 -25.13 -0.86 4.80
CA LYS A 82 -24.31 -2.07 4.77
C LYS A 82 -22.83 -1.71 4.72
N ILE A 83 -22.16 -1.83 5.85
CA ILE A 83 -20.73 -1.57 6.03
C ILE A 83 -20.00 -2.92 6.10
N TYR A 84 -19.25 -3.26 5.06
CA TYR A 84 -18.53 -4.52 4.98
C TYR A 84 -17.17 -4.43 5.70
N CYS A 85 -16.90 -5.35 6.63
CA CYS A 85 -15.59 -5.46 7.27
C CYS A 85 -15.32 -6.90 7.76
N LEU A 86 -14.10 -7.40 7.56
CA LEU A 86 -13.67 -8.74 8.01
C LEU A 86 -12.68 -8.71 9.18
N GLU A 87 -12.07 -7.55 9.44
CA GLU A 87 -10.96 -7.44 10.38
C GLU A 87 -11.48 -7.27 11.81
N THR A 88 -11.33 -8.34 12.60
CA THR A 88 -11.82 -8.42 13.98
C THR A 88 -11.36 -7.27 14.88
N GLY A 89 -10.12 -6.79 14.70
CA GLY A 89 -9.61 -5.63 15.45
C GLY A 89 -10.39 -4.35 15.13
N LEU A 90 -10.60 -4.05 13.84
CA LEU A 90 -11.38 -2.89 13.41
C LEU A 90 -12.85 -3.01 13.82
N ILE A 91 -13.46 -4.17 13.63
CA ILE A 91 -14.83 -4.46 14.06
C ILE A 91 -14.97 -4.17 15.56
N SER A 92 -14.04 -4.68 16.39
CA SER A 92 -14.09 -4.46 17.84
C SER A 92 -13.98 -2.99 18.22
N ALA A 93 -13.25 -2.19 17.45
CA ALA A 93 -13.06 -0.77 17.73
C ALA A 93 -14.30 0.09 17.47
N VAL A 94 -15.22 -0.38 16.62
CA VAL A 94 -16.37 0.42 16.13
C VAL A 94 -17.72 -0.26 16.36
N LYS A 95 -17.71 -1.40 17.05
CA LYS A 95 -18.86 -2.29 17.19
C LYS A 95 -20.08 -1.58 17.77
N GLU A 96 -19.89 -0.81 18.83
CA GLU A 96 -20.98 -0.11 19.53
C GLU A 96 -21.58 1.01 18.67
N GLN A 97 -20.74 1.68 17.87
CA GLN A 97 -21.14 2.85 17.10
C GLN A 97 -21.72 2.50 15.73
N LEU A 98 -21.39 1.32 15.19
CA LEU A 98 -21.88 0.80 13.91
C LEU A 98 -22.76 -0.44 14.05
N GLU A 99 -23.33 -0.66 15.24
CA GLU A 99 -24.21 -1.79 15.51
C GLU A 99 -25.38 -1.84 14.50
N GLY A 100 -25.65 -3.04 13.96
CA GLY A 100 -26.70 -3.26 12.97
C GLY A 100 -26.36 -2.90 11.53
N ARG A 101 -25.22 -2.23 11.26
CA ARG A 101 -24.76 -1.88 9.90
C ARG A 101 -23.60 -2.75 9.41
N LEU A 102 -22.87 -3.39 10.32
CA LEU A 102 -21.71 -4.22 10.00
C LEU A 102 -22.13 -5.56 9.37
N VAL A 103 -21.57 -5.87 8.20
CA VAL A 103 -21.79 -7.11 7.45
C VAL A 103 -20.46 -7.79 7.10
N ASN A 104 -20.46 -9.12 6.98
CA ASN A 104 -19.26 -9.92 6.73
C ASN A 104 -19.39 -10.93 5.57
N SER A 105 -20.60 -11.17 5.04
CA SER A 105 -20.83 -12.09 3.92
C SER A 105 -21.04 -11.39 2.57
N ASP A 106 -21.72 -10.25 2.56
CA ASP A 106 -22.29 -9.66 1.35
C ASP A 106 -21.48 -8.44 0.87
N LEU A 107 -20.28 -8.68 0.35
CA LEU A 107 -19.45 -7.62 -0.22
C LEU A 107 -20.11 -6.97 -1.46
N ALA A 108 -20.91 -7.74 -2.20
CA ALA A 108 -21.43 -7.27 -3.49
C ALA A 108 -22.49 -6.17 -3.39
N ASP A 109 -23.30 -6.21 -2.33
CA ASP A 109 -24.39 -5.25 -2.09
C ASP A 109 -24.05 -4.27 -0.96
N CYS A 110 -22.77 -4.08 -0.63
CA CYS A 110 -22.37 -3.16 0.43
C CYS A 110 -22.22 -1.72 -0.08
N ASP A 111 -22.50 -0.75 0.79
CA ASP A 111 -22.34 0.67 0.47
C ASP A 111 -20.88 1.11 0.60
N VAL A 112 -20.16 0.46 1.51
CA VAL A 112 -18.77 0.78 1.84
C VAL A 112 -18.07 -0.46 2.37
N SER A 113 -16.79 -0.61 2.03
CA SER A 113 -15.91 -1.57 2.67
C SER A 113 -14.86 -0.90 3.52
N ILE A 114 -14.51 -1.53 4.64
CA ILE A 114 -13.48 -1.09 5.56
C ILE A 114 -12.40 -2.16 5.66
N THR A 115 -11.15 -1.76 5.41
CA THR A 115 -9.98 -2.62 5.58
C THR A 115 -8.88 -1.89 6.35
N GLY A 116 -7.99 -2.66 6.93
CA GLY A 116 -6.65 -2.20 7.25
C GLY A 116 -5.76 -2.16 6.01
N CYS A 117 -4.51 -1.79 6.20
CA CYS A 117 -3.42 -1.93 5.23
C CYS A 117 -2.17 -2.43 5.92
N GLU A 118 -1.17 -2.80 5.14
CA GLU A 118 0.17 -3.09 5.65
C GLU A 118 0.86 -1.80 6.08
N CYS A 119 0.92 -0.84 5.16
CA CYS A 119 1.51 0.48 5.38
C CYS A 119 0.98 1.52 4.38
N LEU A 120 1.26 2.78 4.68
CA LEU A 120 0.97 3.93 3.84
C LEU A 120 2.28 4.57 3.39
N VAL A 121 2.36 5.01 2.13
CA VAL A 121 3.56 5.65 1.58
C VAL A 121 3.31 7.15 1.42
N ALA A 122 3.89 7.96 2.30
CA ALA A 122 3.65 9.39 2.37
C ALA A 122 3.95 10.10 1.05
N ARG A 123 5.15 9.90 0.48
CA ARG A 123 5.63 10.60 -0.73
C ARG A 123 4.75 10.40 -1.97
N THR A 124 3.97 9.32 -2.00
CA THR A 124 3.14 8.98 -3.17
C THR A 124 1.64 8.94 -2.86
N GLY A 125 1.24 9.08 -1.59
CA GLY A 125 -0.15 8.88 -1.17
C GLY A 125 -0.65 7.44 -1.38
N SER A 126 0.25 6.45 -1.46
CA SER A 126 -0.14 5.07 -1.79
C SER A 126 -0.56 4.27 -0.55
N ILE A 127 -1.56 3.40 -0.71
CA ILE A 127 -1.96 2.40 0.28
C ILE A 127 -1.36 1.05 -0.12
N VAL A 128 -0.59 0.42 0.77
CA VAL A 128 0.01 -0.88 0.52
C VAL A 128 -0.83 -1.97 1.17
N MET A 129 -1.33 -2.89 0.36
CA MET A 129 -2.15 -4.01 0.80
C MET A 129 -1.52 -5.33 0.36
N SER A 130 -1.72 -6.39 1.15
CA SER A 130 -1.24 -7.73 0.83
C SER A 130 -2.37 -8.76 0.81
N ALA A 131 -2.14 -9.88 0.12
CA ALA A 131 -3.07 -11.01 0.15
C ALA A 131 -3.02 -11.78 1.48
N ALA A 132 -2.06 -11.49 2.37
CA ALA A 132 -1.99 -12.10 3.70
C ALA A 132 -3.04 -11.51 4.66
N GLN A 133 -3.59 -10.33 4.35
CA GLN A 133 -4.65 -9.70 5.14
C GLN A 133 -5.98 -10.46 4.98
N LYS A 134 -6.78 -10.52 6.04
CA LYS A 134 -8.10 -11.20 6.06
C LYS A 134 -9.02 -10.72 4.93
N SER A 135 -8.98 -9.42 4.65
CA SER A 135 -9.83 -8.77 3.66
C SER A 135 -9.37 -9.01 2.20
N GLY A 136 -8.16 -9.53 2.01
CA GLY A 136 -7.53 -9.72 0.70
C GLY A 136 -7.54 -8.45 -0.15
N ARG A 137 -7.54 -8.62 -1.49
CA ARG A 137 -7.66 -7.51 -2.45
C ARG A 137 -9.08 -7.23 -2.92
N THR A 138 -9.99 -8.19 -2.76
CA THR A 138 -11.36 -8.06 -3.28
C THR A 138 -12.11 -6.95 -2.55
N THR A 139 -11.92 -6.85 -1.23
CA THR A 139 -12.64 -5.89 -0.39
C THR A 139 -12.36 -4.44 -0.76
N SER A 140 -11.12 -4.09 -1.13
CA SER A 140 -10.75 -2.72 -1.50
C SER A 140 -11.16 -2.29 -2.91
N VAL A 141 -11.56 -3.24 -3.77
CA VAL A 141 -11.86 -2.96 -5.19
C VAL A 141 -13.35 -3.10 -5.49
N TYR A 142 -14.05 -3.99 -4.79
CA TYR A 142 -15.43 -4.34 -5.15
C TYR A 142 -16.46 -3.33 -4.61
N ALA A 143 -16.25 -2.81 -3.41
CA ALA A 143 -17.19 -1.85 -2.82
C ALA A 143 -17.10 -0.49 -3.54
N PRO A 144 -18.22 0.22 -3.72
CA PRO A 144 -18.23 1.51 -4.40
C PRO A 144 -17.43 2.58 -3.62
N ILE A 145 -17.31 2.40 -2.31
CA ILE A 145 -16.49 3.23 -1.42
C ILE A 145 -15.58 2.31 -0.62
N HIS A 146 -14.28 2.62 -0.59
CA HIS A 146 -13.29 1.92 0.22
C HIS A 146 -12.72 2.87 1.28
N ILE A 147 -12.81 2.45 2.55
CA ILE A 147 -12.15 3.12 3.67
C ILE A 147 -10.98 2.24 4.11
N CYS A 148 -9.78 2.80 4.02
CA CYS A 148 -8.59 2.21 4.60
C CYS A 148 -8.31 2.84 5.97
N VAL A 149 -8.10 1.99 6.98
CA VAL A 149 -7.73 2.41 8.34
C VAL A 149 -6.28 2.02 8.57
N ALA A 150 -5.47 2.97 9.03
CA ALA A 150 -4.06 2.75 9.32
C ALA A 150 -3.66 3.48 10.60
N TYR A 151 -2.68 2.92 11.32
CA TYR A 151 -2.03 3.60 12.42
C TYR A 151 -0.90 4.49 11.90
N ALA A 152 -0.59 5.57 12.61
CA ALA A 152 0.56 6.44 12.29
C ALA A 152 1.89 5.67 12.23
N SER A 153 2.04 4.61 13.03
CA SER A 153 3.21 3.73 13.00
C SER A 153 3.38 2.93 11.71
N GLN A 154 2.33 2.84 10.88
CA GLN A 154 2.35 2.17 9.58
C GLN A 154 2.69 3.14 8.44
N LEU A 155 2.97 4.40 8.75
CA LEU A 155 3.27 5.43 7.77
C LEU A 155 4.77 5.48 7.50
N VAL A 156 5.15 5.17 6.27
CA VAL A 156 6.55 5.20 5.80
C VAL A 156 6.70 6.28 4.74
N TYR A 157 7.93 6.76 4.54
CA TYR A 157 8.14 7.86 3.62
C TYR A 157 8.07 7.39 2.16
N ASP A 158 8.81 6.33 1.81
CA ASP A 158 8.95 5.88 0.42
C ASP A 158 8.58 4.40 0.21
N VAL A 159 8.38 4.02 -1.07
CA VAL A 159 8.05 2.65 -1.50
C VAL A 159 9.13 1.66 -1.10
N LYS A 160 10.42 2.06 -1.12
CA LYS A 160 11.52 1.22 -0.64
C LYS A 160 11.31 0.84 0.83
N ASP A 161 10.93 1.81 1.65
CA ASP A 161 10.69 1.61 3.07
C ASP A 161 9.46 0.72 3.29
N ALA A 162 8.40 0.90 2.48
CA ALA A 162 7.23 0.01 2.52
C ALA A 162 7.60 -1.44 2.20
N LEU A 163 8.39 -1.68 1.15
CA LEU A 163 8.85 -3.02 0.80
C LEU A 163 9.75 -3.63 1.89
N GLN A 164 10.45 -2.81 2.68
CA GLN A 164 11.22 -3.27 3.82
C GLN A 164 10.35 -3.51 5.06
N PHE A 165 9.30 -2.70 5.25
CA PHE A 165 8.35 -2.81 6.35
C PHE A 165 7.52 -4.09 6.28
N VAL A 166 7.16 -4.53 5.07
CA VAL A 166 6.29 -5.71 4.83
C VAL A 166 7.09 -7.02 4.68
N LYS A 167 8.42 -6.97 4.78
CA LYS A 167 9.29 -8.15 4.64
C LYS A 167 9.27 -9.08 5.84
#